data_AF-A0A4R5C1W0-F1
#
_entry.id   AF-A0A4R5C1W0-F1
#
_cell.length_a   1.000
_cell.length_b   1.000
_cell.length_c   1.000
_cell.angle_alpha   90.00
_cell.angle_beta   90.00
_cell.angle_gamma   90.00
#
_symmetry.space_group_name_H-M   'P 1'
#
loop_
_entity.id
_entity.type
_entity.pdbx_description
1 polymer ?
#
loop_
_entity_poly.entity_id
_entity_poly.type
_entity_poly.pdbx_seq_one_letter_code
_entity_poly.pdbx_strand_id
1 'polypeptide(L)'
;MSRVKADPAQVEALARKVDEQGAVIGGLVGVLASAVSSMDWEGRSASRFDEAWHAEYRPMLERMRDSLEHDLSPAMRAFAGRVAAADGQI
;
A
#
# COMPACT_ATOMS: atom_id res chain seq x y z
N MET A 1 -23.91 -5.10 23.84
CA MET A 1 -22.76 -4.47 23.15
C MET A 1 -21.98 -5.57 22.45
N SER A 2 -21.91 -5.54 21.12
CA SER A 2 -21.20 -6.58 20.35
C SER A 2 -19.70 -6.45 20.62
N ARG A 3 -19.12 -7.37 21.40
CA ARG A 3 -17.68 -7.51 21.52
C ARG A 3 -17.16 -7.81 20.12
N VAL A 4 -16.28 -6.95 19.64
CA VAL A 4 -15.49 -7.21 18.44
C VAL A 4 -14.85 -8.59 18.60
N LYS A 5 -15.25 -9.56 17.77
CA LYS A 5 -14.71 -10.94 17.78
C LYS A 5 -13.39 -11.07 17.00
N ALA A 6 -12.67 -9.97 16.79
CA ALA A 6 -11.41 -10.00 16.06
C ALA A 6 -10.30 -10.30 17.05
N ASP A 7 -9.54 -11.36 16.81
CA ASP A 7 -8.34 -11.66 17.59
C ASP A 7 -7.26 -10.60 17.29
N PRO A 8 -6.79 -9.84 18.29
CA PRO A 8 -5.82 -8.77 18.08
C PRO A 8 -4.51 -9.29 17.45
N ALA A 9 -4.10 -10.54 17.71
CA ALA A 9 -2.92 -11.12 17.09
C ALA A 9 -3.12 -11.38 15.58
N GLN A 10 -4.35 -11.75 15.18
CA GLN A 10 -4.68 -11.93 13.77
C GLN A 10 -4.72 -10.60 13.02
N VAL A 11 -5.20 -9.53 13.66
CA VAL A 11 -5.18 -8.18 13.09
C VAL A 11 -3.75 -7.69 12.90
N GLU A 12 -2.87 -7.87 13.90
CA GLU A 12 -1.45 -7.50 13.79
C GLU A 12 -0.72 -8.31 12.70
N ALA A 13 -1.04 -9.60 12.57
CA ALA A 13 -0.52 -10.42 11.49
C ALA A 13 -0.97 -9.92 10.12
N LEU A 14 -2.21 -9.44 9.99
CA LEU A 14 -2.71 -8.86 8.75
C LEU A 14 -2.06 -7.49 8.46
N ALA A 15 -1.83 -6.65 9.47
CA ALA A 15 -1.10 -5.39 9.30
C ALA A 15 0.32 -5.61 8.74
N ARG A 16 1.04 -6.63 9.26
CA ARG A 16 2.34 -7.02 8.72
C ARG A 16 2.28 -7.45 7.25
N LYS A 17 1.26 -8.22 6.86
CA LYS A 17 1.05 -8.59 5.45
C LYS A 17 0.78 -7.35 4.58
N VAL A 18 0.04 -6.37 5.08
CA VAL A 18 -0.19 -5.11 4.37
C VAL A 18 1.14 -4.37 4.14
N ASP A 19 2.02 -4.29 5.14
CA ASP A 19 3.35 -3.69 4.96
C ASP A 19 4.20 -4.45 3.92
N GLU A 20 4.19 -5.78 3.97
CA GLU A 20 4.89 -6.62 2.99
C GLU A 20 4.39 -6.35 1.56
N GLN A 21 3.07 -6.23 1.37
CA GLN A 21 2.49 -5.89 0.06
C GLN A 21 2.82 -4.45 -0.35
N GLY A 22 2.85 -3.50 0.58
CA GLY A 22 3.29 -2.13 0.34
C GLY A 22 4.72 -2.07 -0.20
N ALA A 23 5.64 -2.85 0.41
CA ALA A 23 7.02 -2.97 -0.06
C ALA A 23 7.11 -3.60 -1.46
N VAL A 24 6.32 -4.64 -1.75
CA VAL A 24 6.25 -5.26 -3.09
C VAL A 24 5.78 -4.24 -4.13
N ILE A 25 4.72 -3.47 -3.84
CA ILE A 25 4.23 -2.41 -4.73
C ILE A 25 5.30 -1.34 -4.94
N GLY A 26 6.00 -0.90 -3.88
CA GLY A 26 7.11 0.03 -3.99
C GLY A 26 8.21 -0.46 -4.93
N GLY A 27 8.59 -1.74 -4.83
CA GLY A 27 9.53 -2.37 -5.75
C GLY A 27 9.04 -2.39 -7.20
N LEU A 28 7.78 -2.76 -7.43
CA LEU A 28 7.15 -2.77 -8.75
C LEU A 28 7.12 -1.38 -9.38
N VAL A 29 6.78 -0.34 -8.61
CA VAL A 29 6.80 1.06 -9.07
C VAL A 29 8.21 1.44 -9.52
N GLY A 30 9.25 1.09 -8.75
CA GLY A 30 10.64 1.37 -9.10
C GLY A 30 11.08 0.67 -10.40
N VAL A 31 10.71 -0.60 -10.57
CA VAL A 31 10.99 -1.37 -11.79
C VAL A 31 10.30 -0.74 -13.00
N LEU A 32 9.00 -0.44 -12.89
CA LEU A 32 8.24 0.17 -13.97
C LEU A 32 8.77 1.56 -14.33
N ALA A 33 9.08 2.40 -13.34
CA ALA A 33 9.64 3.72 -13.56
C ALA A 33 10.98 3.65 -14.30
N SER A 34 11.85 2.73 -13.89
CA SER A 34 13.14 2.51 -14.55
C SER A 34 12.96 2.05 -15.99
N ALA A 35 12.06 1.08 -16.23
CA ALA A 35 11.75 0.58 -17.56
C ALA A 35 11.23 1.69 -18.48
N VAL A 36 10.26 2.49 -18.01
CA VAL A 36 9.70 3.62 -18.76
C VAL A 36 10.75 4.67 -19.09
N SER A 37 11.62 5.02 -18.12
CA SER A 37 12.69 5.99 -18.36
C SER A 37 13.78 5.50 -19.32
N SER A 38 13.93 4.18 -19.49
CA SER A 38 14.94 3.57 -20.34
C SER A 38 14.48 3.36 -21.78
N MET A 39 13.18 3.51 -22.05
CA MET A 39 12.63 3.34 -23.40
C MET A 39 12.89 4.60 -24.23
N ASP A 40 13.36 4.37 -25.47
CA ASP A 40 13.40 5.41 -26.49
C ASP A 40 12.03 5.47 -27.17
N TRP A 41 11.21 6.42 -26.73
CA TRP A 41 9.80 6.52 -27.12
C TRP A 41 9.67 7.11 -28.52
N GLU A 42 9.53 6.27 -29.54
CA GLU A 42 9.27 6.73 -30.90
C GLU A 42 7.79 6.67 -31.29
N GLY A 43 7.29 7.78 -31.84
CA GLY A 43 5.93 7.87 -32.40
C GLY A 43 4.84 8.27 -31.40
N ARG A 44 3.67 8.64 -31.94
CA ARG A 44 2.58 9.28 -31.17
C ARG A 44 2.04 8.45 -30.01
N SER A 45 1.97 7.13 -30.14
CA SER A 45 1.43 6.25 -29.10
C SER A 45 2.39 6.10 -27.91
N ALA A 46 3.69 6.07 -28.20
CA ALA A 46 4.78 6.01 -27.22
C ALA A 46 4.80 7.27 -26.35
N SER A 47 4.78 8.46 -26.97
CA SER A 47 4.74 9.73 -26.22
C SER A 47 3.49 9.87 -25.36
N ARG A 48 2.32 9.42 -25.85
CA ARG A 48 1.08 9.42 -25.05
C ARG A 48 1.15 8.53 -23.82
N PHE A 49 1.77 7.36 -23.95
CA PHE A 49 1.96 6.49 -22.81
C PHE A 49 2.94 7.11 -21.80
N ASP A 50 4.05 7.67 -22.27
CA ASP A 50 5.01 8.35 -21.41
C ASP A 50 4.37 9.53 -20.64
N GLU A 51 3.57 10.35 -21.32
CA GLU A 51 2.79 11.41 -20.70
C GLU A 51 1.81 10.86 -19.65
N ALA A 52 1.03 9.82 -19.99
CA ALA A 52 0.08 9.20 -19.07
C ALA A 52 0.76 8.54 -17.86
N TRP A 53 1.94 7.95 -18.08
CA TRP A 53 2.76 7.37 -17.02
C TRP A 53 3.15 8.41 -15.98
N HIS A 54 3.68 9.55 -16.43
CA HIS A 54 4.13 10.63 -15.55
C HIS A 54 2.96 11.39 -14.90
N ALA A 55 1.84 11.58 -15.61
CA ALA A 55 0.71 12.38 -15.14
C ALA A 55 -0.25 11.60 -14.24
N GLU A 56 -0.45 10.30 -14.49
CA GLU A 56 -1.54 9.52 -13.88
C GLU A 56 -1.03 8.25 -13.19
N TYR A 57 -0.41 7.34 -13.96
CA TYR A 57 -0.16 5.99 -13.46
C TYR A 57 0.86 5.93 -12.34
N ARG A 58 2.03 6.58 -12.49
CA ARG A 58 3.04 6.60 -11.44
C ARG A 58 2.52 7.28 -10.16
N PRO A 59 1.92 8.49 -10.20
CA PRO A 59 1.35 9.11 -9.01
C PRO A 59 0.25 8.26 -8.33
N MET A 60 -0.58 7.55 -9.10
CA MET A 60 -1.62 6.68 -8.53
C MET A 60 -1.00 5.50 -7.76
N LEU A 61 0.04 4.87 -8.31
CA LEU A 61 0.73 3.77 -7.64
C LEU A 61 1.49 4.23 -6.39
N GLU A 62 2.12 5.40 -6.45
CA GLU A 62 2.77 6.03 -5.29
C GLU A 62 1.75 6.31 -4.17
N ARG A 63 0.59 6.88 -4.50
CA ARG A 63 -0.50 7.09 -3.52
C ARG A 63 -1.02 5.78 -2.92
N MET A 64 -1.13 4.72 -3.73
CA MET A 64 -1.57 3.42 -3.23
C MET A 64 -0.57 2.85 -2.23
N ARG A 65 0.73 2.89 -2.55
CA ARG A 65 1.80 2.50 -1.63
C ARG A 65 1.70 3.31 -0.33
N ASP A 66 1.63 4.63 -0.44
CA ASP A 66 1.61 5.52 0.71
C ASP A 66 0.40 5.24 1.61
N SER A 67 -0.78 4.97 1.03
CA SER A 67 -1.97 4.65 1.82
C SER A 67 -1.87 3.29 2.52
N LEU A 68 -1.23 2.29 1.90
CA LEU A 68 -0.99 1.01 2.56
C LEU A 68 -0.03 1.17 3.76
N GLU A 69 1.05 1.94 3.58
CA GLU A 69 2.12 2.11 4.56
C GLU A 69 1.73 3.06 5.71
N HIS A 70 1.05 4.16 5.39
CA HIS A 70 0.81 5.24 6.36
C HIS A 70 -0.62 5.31 6.88
N ASP A 71 -1.60 4.73 6.18
CA ASP A 71 -3.00 4.77 6.63
C ASP A 71 -3.46 3.39 7.11
N LEU A 72 -3.46 2.39 6.22
CA LEU A 72 -4.12 1.12 6.45
C LEU A 72 -3.42 0.32 7.54
N SER A 73 -2.13 0.02 7.36
CA SER A 73 -1.38 -0.78 8.32
C SER A 73 -1.33 -0.13 9.73
N PRO A 74 -1.05 1.18 9.87
CA PRO A 74 -1.15 1.86 11.16
C PRO A 74 -2.55 1.81 11.78
N ALA A 75 -3.62 1.98 11.00
CA ALA A 75 -4.99 1.88 11.51
C ALA A 75 -5.30 0.47 12.04
N MET A 76 -4.80 -0.57 11.39
CA MET A 76 -4.96 -1.96 11.82
C MET A 76 -4.22 -2.23 13.13
N ARG A 77 -2.99 -1.75 13.27
CA ARG A 77 -2.23 -1.84 14.53
C ARG A 77 -2.93 -1.10 15.67
N ALA A 78 -3.42 0.10 15.40
CA ALA A 78 -4.18 0.88 16.38
C ALA A 78 -5.48 0.18 16.79
N PHE A 79 -6.13 -0.53 15.87
CA PHE A 79 -7.28 -1.36 16.18
C PHE A 79 -6.92 -2.59 17.01
N ALA A 80 -5.86 -3.33 16.65
CA ALA A 80 -5.36 -4.48 17.40
C ALA A 80 -5.03 -4.09 18.86
N GLY A 81 -4.33 -2.96 19.05
CA GLY A 81 -4.00 -2.44 20.39
C GLY A 81 -5.25 -2.11 21.22
N ARG A 82 -6.27 -1.50 20.60
CA ARG A 82 -7.55 -1.22 21.28
C ARG A 82 -8.30 -2.48 21.70
N VAL A 83 -8.30 -3.51 20.87
CA VAL A 83 -8.95 -4.79 21.19
C VAL A 83 -8.21 -5.51 22.31
N ALA A 84 -6.88 -5.60 22.24
CA ALA A 84 -6.06 -6.23 23.28
C ALA A 84 -6.23 -5.55 24.65
N ALA A 85 -6.29 -4.21 24.68
CA ALA A 85 -6.52 -3.46 25.91
C ALA A 85 -7.90 -3.72 26.52
N ALA A 86 -8.94 -3.88 25.69
CA ALA A 86 -10.29 -4.18 26.14
C ALA A 86 -10.43 -5.62 26.69
N ASP A 87 -9.68 -6.58 26.14
CA ASP A 87 -9.69 -7.97 26.60
C ASP A 87 -8.91 -8.16 27.92
N GLY A 88 -7.88 -7.36 28.19
CA GLY A 88 -7.09 -7.41 29.42
C GLY A 88 -7.70 -6.71 30.64
N GLN A 89 -8.87 -6.08 30.50
CA GLN A 89 -9.60 -5.38 31.59
C GLN A 89 -10.69 -6.25 32.25
N ILE A 90 -10.70 -7.56 32.00
CA ILE A 90 -11.68 -8.52 32.54
C ILE A 90 -11.01 -9.45 33.56
#